data_AF-A0A2I4D1X7-F1
#
_entry.id   AF-A0A2I4D1X7-F1
#
_cell.length_a   1.000
_cell.length_b   1.000
_cell.length_c   1.000
_cell.angle_alpha   90.00
_cell.angle_beta   90.00
_cell.angle_gamma   90.00
#
_symmetry.space_group_name_H-M   'P 1'
#
loop_
_entity.id
_entity.type
_entity.pdbx_description
1 polymer ?
#
loop_
_entity_poly.entity_id
_entity_poly.type
_entity_poly.pdbx_seq_one_letter_code
_entity_poly.pdbx_strand_id
1 'polypeptide(L)'
;MARSVRRLLHLVLFWPLSKGLQSRLPAIKVKYLLLVWLGILIISWIIYMQYASYAELCRGHVCHMIICNHFRRGIISGSSCKALCDQKTLSLHRCMSTSSTQQVYVGLWKEKSVVIKCSIEDPVDPDIGPESVVRPELSLFDKPTRGTSMDEFKEMLHSFLKANLGEQSSLSTLVDRVISLADVNQDGKVSLAEAKSIWALLHINEFLLMVALQEKEHTPKLLGFCGDLYVTELVSHSSLYRLEVPVYLQTVIPEALSSGLNHWLAPSWPRRARITIGLLEFVEEVFHGTYGSFLICDASPYHIGYNTKYDCKMSDLRSVASEAAVRAFLKGRRCESNADCTYGRDCTATCDRLVKQCNTEVVQPNLAKVCVLLQDFLLFGAPSNLREDLEKQLRTCVTLSGLASQMEVHHSLVLNNLKTLLWKKISNTQYS
;
A
#
# COMPACT_ATOMS: atom_id res chain seq x y z
N MET A 1 -25.13 11.47 -35.10
CA MET A 1 -24.86 12.59 -34.16
C MET A 1 -23.89 13.62 -34.75
N ALA A 2 -24.10 14.11 -35.99
CA ALA A 2 -23.13 14.98 -36.68
C ALA A 2 -23.70 16.33 -37.19
N ARG A 3 -24.93 16.70 -36.82
CA ARG A 3 -25.57 17.97 -37.25
C ARG A 3 -25.79 18.99 -36.13
N SER A 4 -25.77 18.58 -34.86
CA SER A 4 -25.93 19.47 -33.70
C SER A 4 -24.65 20.28 -33.40
N VAL A 5 -23.48 19.64 -33.55
CA VAL A 5 -22.17 20.25 -33.23
C VAL A 5 -21.78 21.38 -34.20
N ARG A 6 -22.22 21.32 -35.47
CA ARG A 6 -21.97 22.40 -36.45
C ARG A 6 -22.72 23.70 -36.15
N ARG A 7 -23.86 23.65 -35.45
CA ARG A 7 -24.61 24.86 -35.09
C ARG A 7 -24.03 25.57 -33.87
N LEU A 8 -23.39 24.84 -32.94
CA LEU A 8 -22.69 25.48 -31.82
C LEU A 8 -21.38 26.16 -32.25
N LEU A 9 -20.65 25.60 -33.23
CA LEU A 9 -19.42 26.23 -33.73
C LEU A 9 -19.67 27.55 -34.47
N HIS A 10 -20.83 27.73 -35.10
CA HIS A 10 -21.17 28.99 -35.77
C HIS A 10 -21.63 30.09 -34.82
N LEU A 11 -22.07 29.75 -33.61
CA LEU A 11 -22.54 30.72 -32.60
C LEU A 11 -21.41 31.30 -31.74
N VAL A 12 -20.24 30.67 -31.70
CA VAL A 12 -19.08 31.14 -30.92
C VAL A 12 -18.11 31.99 -31.77
N LEU A 13 -18.14 31.86 -33.10
CA LEU A 13 -17.14 32.49 -33.99
C LEU A 13 -17.56 33.82 -34.63
N PHE A 14 -18.84 34.20 -34.60
CA PHE A 14 -19.31 35.45 -35.24
C PHE A 14 -20.36 36.17 -34.39
N TRP A 15 -19.91 36.80 -33.31
CA TRP A 15 -20.66 37.88 -32.68
C TRP A 15 -20.40 39.17 -33.50
N PRO A 16 -21.43 39.87 -34.02
CA PRO A 16 -21.19 41.08 -34.78
C PRO A 16 -20.90 42.21 -33.79
N LEU A 17 -19.63 42.60 -33.71
CA LEU A 17 -19.21 43.79 -33.00
C LEU A 17 -19.92 44.99 -33.63
N SER A 18 -20.69 45.73 -32.82
CA SER A 18 -21.34 46.96 -33.21
C SER A 18 -20.30 47.99 -33.69
N LYS A 19 -20.50 48.49 -34.91
CA LYS A 19 -19.75 49.59 -35.52
C LYS A 19 -20.08 50.87 -34.76
N GLY A 20 -19.27 51.23 -33.78
CA GLY A 20 -19.50 52.46 -33.02
C GLY A 20 -18.55 52.74 -31.87
N LEU A 21 -17.28 52.32 -31.93
CA LEU A 21 -16.25 52.89 -31.05
C LEU A 21 -14.84 52.63 -31.63
N GLN A 22 -14.57 53.27 -32.77
CA GLN A 22 -13.26 53.32 -33.38
C GLN A 22 -12.62 54.67 -33.06
N SER A 23 -11.92 54.75 -31.93
CA SER A 23 -10.72 55.57 -31.79
C SER A 23 -10.09 55.38 -30.40
N ARG A 24 -8.83 54.91 -30.40
CA ARG A 24 -7.90 54.77 -29.27
C ARG A 24 -8.18 53.62 -28.29
N LEU A 25 -7.49 52.47 -28.52
CA LEU A 25 -6.85 51.60 -27.52
C LEU A 25 -6.34 50.27 -28.19
N PRO A 26 -5.30 50.32 -29.04
CA PRO A 26 -4.80 49.12 -29.74
C PRO A 26 -3.93 48.19 -28.87
N ALA A 27 -3.30 48.69 -27.80
CA ALA A 27 -2.32 47.92 -27.03
C ALA A 27 -2.93 47.00 -25.95
N ILE A 28 -4.14 47.30 -25.46
CA ILE A 28 -4.76 46.58 -24.35
C ILE A 28 -5.36 45.24 -24.81
N LYS A 29 -5.93 45.17 -26.02
CA LYS A 29 -6.52 43.93 -26.56
C LYS A 29 -5.48 42.83 -26.86
N VAL A 30 -4.30 43.20 -27.32
CA VAL A 30 -3.22 42.25 -27.65
C VAL A 30 -2.63 41.63 -26.39
N LYS A 31 -2.46 42.40 -25.30
CA LYS A 31 -1.96 41.89 -24.02
C LYS A 31 -2.89 40.85 -23.40
N TYR A 32 -4.20 41.09 -23.41
CA TYR A 32 -5.17 40.11 -22.90
C TYR A 32 -5.28 38.88 -23.81
N LEU A 33 -5.19 39.05 -25.13
CA LEU A 33 -5.15 37.91 -26.06
C LEU A 33 -3.93 37.02 -25.82
N LEU A 34 -2.76 37.61 -25.57
CA LEU A 34 -1.52 36.90 -25.26
C LEU A 34 -1.60 36.17 -23.91
N LEU A 35 -2.20 36.78 -22.88
CA LEU A 35 -2.43 36.13 -21.59
C LEU A 35 -3.40 34.94 -21.70
N VAL A 36 -4.47 35.07 -22.48
CA VAL A 36 -5.40 33.96 -22.75
C VAL A 36 -4.70 32.83 -23.51
N TRP A 37 -3.89 33.16 -24.51
CA TRP A 37 -3.10 32.16 -25.25
C TRP A 37 -2.09 31.43 -24.36
N LEU A 38 -1.38 32.18 -23.50
CA LEU A 38 -0.46 31.60 -22.52
C LEU A 38 -1.21 30.67 -21.55
N GLY A 39 -2.39 31.09 -21.07
CA GLY A 39 -3.25 30.26 -20.22
C GLY A 39 -3.67 28.96 -20.90
N ILE A 40 -4.07 29.00 -22.18
CA ILE A 40 -4.40 27.80 -22.95
C ILE A 40 -3.19 26.88 -23.10
N LEU A 41 -2.01 27.42 -23.39
CA LEU A 41 -0.77 26.63 -23.50
C LEU A 41 -0.41 25.95 -22.17
N ILE A 42 -0.50 26.69 -21.05
CA ILE A 42 -0.22 26.14 -19.72
C ILE A 42 -1.23 25.05 -19.37
N ILE A 43 -2.53 25.28 -19.59
CA ILE A 43 -3.57 24.27 -19.32
C ILE A 43 -3.37 23.04 -20.19
N SER A 44 -3.08 23.22 -21.49
CA SER A 44 -2.80 22.12 -22.40
C SER A 44 -1.55 21.34 -21.98
N TRP A 45 -0.51 22.02 -21.51
CA TRP A 45 0.69 21.38 -21.00
C TRP A 45 0.41 20.60 -19.71
N ILE A 46 -0.37 21.14 -18.77
CA ILE A 46 -0.79 20.43 -17.55
C ILE A 46 -1.61 19.19 -17.90
N ILE A 47 -2.57 19.30 -18.81
CA ILE A 47 -3.39 18.16 -19.26
C ILE A 47 -2.50 17.10 -19.93
N TYR A 48 -1.55 17.52 -20.78
CA TYR A 48 -0.61 16.60 -21.42
C TYR A 48 0.27 15.88 -20.40
N MET A 49 0.85 16.61 -19.44
CA MET A 49 1.68 16.02 -18.38
C MET A 49 0.88 15.04 -17.51
N GLN A 50 -0.37 15.39 -17.18
CA GLN A 50 -1.25 14.50 -16.41
C GLN A 50 -1.62 13.24 -17.20
N TYR A 51 -1.91 13.38 -18.50
CA TYR A 51 -2.22 12.24 -19.37
C TYR A 51 -1.00 11.33 -19.56
N ALA A 52 0.18 11.90 -19.82
CA ALA A 52 1.43 11.16 -19.98
C ALA A 52 1.77 10.38 -18.69
N SER A 53 1.71 11.05 -17.53
CA SER A 53 1.90 10.42 -16.22
C SER A 53 0.90 9.27 -16.00
N TYR A 54 -0.38 9.47 -16.31
CA TYR A 54 -1.40 8.44 -16.17
C TYR A 54 -1.15 7.23 -17.08
N ALA A 55 -0.77 7.47 -18.34
CA ALA A 55 -0.48 6.40 -19.30
C ALA A 55 0.72 5.55 -18.88
N GLU A 56 1.76 6.17 -18.30
CA GLU A 56 2.93 5.47 -17.76
C GLU A 56 2.58 4.63 -16.52
N LEU A 57 1.78 5.18 -15.60
CA LEU A 57 1.41 4.52 -14.34
C LEU A 57 0.39 3.38 -14.53
N CYS A 58 -0.52 3.51 -15.49
CA CYS A 58 -1.72 2.67 -15.58
C CYS A 58 -1.66 1.67 -16.75
N ARG A 59 -0.86 0.61 -16.58
CA ARG A 59 -0.65 -0.45 -17.57
C ARG A 59 -1.37 -1.77 -17.24
N GLY A 60 -2.54 -1.71 -16.60
CA GLY A 60 -3.27 -2.90 -16.12
C GLY A 60 -3.74 -3.85 -17.23
N HIS A 61 -3.92 -3.34 -18.46
CA HIS A 61 -4.24 -4.16 -19.62
C HIS A 61 -3.10 -5.12 -20.01
N VAL A 62 -1.83 -4.72 -19.78
CA VAL A 62 -0.64 -5.54 -20.00
C VAL A 62 -0.66 -6.73 -19.05
N CYS A 63 -0.87 -6.47 -17.75
CA CYS A 63 -1.03 -7.53 -16.77
C CYS A 63 -2.16 -8.49 -17.14
N HIS A 64 -3.34 -7.98 -17.48
CA HIS A 64 -4.47 -8.81 -17.89
C HIS A 64 -4.12 -9.70 -19.10
N MET A 65 -3.44 -9.15 -20.11
CA MET A 65 -3.02 -9.91 -21.30
C MET A 65 -2.02 -11.03 -20.96
N ILE A 66 -0.99 -10.71 -20.17
CA ILE A 66 0.08 -11.64 -19.79
C ILE A 66 -0.50 -12.80 -18.96
N ILE A 67 -1.23 -12.47 -17.89
CA ILE A 67 -1.84 -13.46 -17.00
C ILE A 67 -2.77 -14.39 -17.77
N CYS A 68 -3.66 -13.85 -18.61
CA CYS A 68 -4.58 -14.70 -19.36
C CYS A 68 -3.89 -15.55 -20.44
N ASN A 69 -2.79 -15.09 -21.01
CA ASN A 69 -1.98 -15.91 -21.92
C ASN A 69 -1.33 -17.09 -21.16
N HIS A 70 -0.74 -16.86 -19.98
CA HIS A 70 -0.16 -17.93 -19.17
C HIS A 70 -1.22 -18.94 -18.68
N PHE A 71 -2.40 -18.45 -18.28
CA PHE A 71 -3.51 -19.31 -17.86
C PHE A 71 -3.99 -20.21 -18.99
N ARG A 72 -4.22 -19.65 -20.19
CA ARG A 72 -4.65 -20.44 -21.37
C ARG A 72 -3.63 -21.49 -21.83
N ARG A 73 -2.33 -21.25 -21.54
CA ARG A 73 -1.25 -22.22 -21.80
C ARG A 73 -1.11 -23.28 -20.71
N GLY A 74 -1.89 -23.20 -19.62
CA GLY A 74 -1.80 -24.11 -18.48
C GLY A 74 -0.52 -23.94 -17.66
N ILE A 75 0.11 -22.75 -17.72
CA ILE A 75 1.34 -22.45 -16.96
C ILE A 75 1.01 -22.05 -15.53
N ILE A 76 -0.09 -21.32 -15.34
CA ILE A 76 -0.58 -20.82 -14.06
C ILE A 76 -2.02 -21.26 -13.81
N SER A 77 -2.42 -21.21 -12.54
CA SER A 77 -3.76 -21.50 -12.06
C SER A 77 -4.17 -20.48 -10.99
N GLY A 78 -5.42 -20.53 -10.56
CA GLY A 78 -5.91 -19.64 -9.52
C GLY A 78 -7.43 -19.56 -9.49
N SER A 79 -7.95 -19.28 -8.30
CA SER A 79 -9.40 -19.22 -8.01
C SER A 79 -10.14 -18.13 -8.81
N SER A 80 -9.44 -17.10 -9.28
CA SER A 80 -10.01 -16.00 -10.06
C SER A 80 -9.70 -16.06 -11.56
N CYS A 81 -8.84 -16.99 -12.02
CA CYS A 81 -8.42 -17.04 -13.43
C CYS A 81 -9.59 -17.18 -14.42
N LYS A 82 -10.53 -18.07 -14.13
CA LYS A 82 -11.71 -18.28 -14.98
C LYS A 82 -12.61 -17.04 -15.04
N ALA A 83 -12.74 -16.33 -13.92
CA ALA A 83 -13.51 -15.09 -13.84
C ALA A 83 -12.85 -13.93 -14.61
N LEU A 84 -11.52 -13.87 -14.57
CA LEU A 84 -10.72 -12.86 -15.26
C LEU A 84 -10.67 -13.10 -16.78
N CYS A 85 -10.30 -14.31 -17.19
CA CYS A 85 -9.84 -14.59 -18.56
C CYS A 85 -10.91 -15.16 -19.49
N ASP A 86 -11.86 -15.93 -18.97
CA ASP A 86 -12.87 -16.65 -19.76
C ASP A 86 -14.24 -16.00 -19.61
N GLN A 87 -14.73 -15.86 -18.38
CA GLN A 87 -16.07 -15.35 -18.08
C GLN A 87 -16.16 -13.82 -18.13
N LYS A 88 -15.03 -13.12 -17.97
CA LYS A 88 -14.95 -11.65 -17.88
C LYS A 88 -15.88 -11.05 -16.82
N THR A 89 -16.12 -11.80 -15.74
CA THR A 89 -16.90 -11.34 -14.57
C THR A 89 -16.04 -10.60 -13.55
N LEU A 90 -14.71 -10.63 -13.71
CA LEU A 90 -13.73 -9.81 -13.01
C LEU A 90 -13.11 -8.81 -14.00
N SER A 91 -13.37 -7.51 -13.82
CA SER A 91 -12.93 -6.45 -14.73
C SER A 91 -12.17 -5.34 -14.01
N LEU A 92 -11.11 -4.82 -14.65
CA LEU A 92 -10.35 -3.66 -14.19
C LEU A 92 -11.06 -2.37 -14.66
N HIS A 93 -11.34 -1.44 -13.74
CA HIS A 93 -12.07 -0.20 -14.05
C HIS A 93 -11.22 1.05 -13.81
N ARG A 94 -10.93 1.36 -12.55
CA ARG A 94 -10.25 2.61 -12.15
C ARG A 94 -8.85 2.33 -11.64
N CYS A 95 -7.84 2.92 -12.27
CA CYS A 95 -6.45 2.83 -11.84
C CYS A 95 -6.20 3.61 -10.53
N MET A 96 -5.44 2.99 -9.63
CA MET A 96 -4.98 3.52 -8.34
C MET A 96 -3.46 3.31 -8.17
N SER A 97 -2.74 2.97 -9.24
CA SER A 97 -1.30 2.69 -9.21
C SER A 97 -0.50 3.95 -8.83
N THR A 98 0.45 3.79 -7.92
CA THR A 98 1.43 4.83 -7.54
C THR A 98 2.84 4.54 -8.07
N SER A 99 3.05 3.36 -8.67
CA SER A 99 4.30 2.91 -9.29
C SER A 99 4.02 2.29 -10.67
N SER A 100 4.98 2.39 -11.61
CA SER A 100 4.91 1.73 -12.93
C SER A 100 4.93 0.20 -12.81
N THR A 101 5.71 -0.32 -11.87
CA THR A 101 5.90 -1.76 -11.67
C THR A 101 4.77 -2.41 -10.87
N GLN A 102 3.99 -1.63 -10.11
CA GLN A 102 2.96 -2.15 -9.21
C GLN A 102 1.61 -1.59 -9.61
N GLN A 103 0.81 -2.43 -10.26
CA GLN A 103 -0.48 -2.08 -10.80
C GLN A 103 -1.57 -2.35 -9.78
N VAL A 104 -2.34 -1.31 -9.44
CA VAL A 104 -3.47 -1.39 -8.50
C VAL A 104 -4.71 -0.84 -9.18
N TYR A 105 -5.76 -1.65 -9.28
CA TYR A 105 -7.02 -1.27 -9.92
C TYR A 105 -8.21 -1.55 -9.03
N VAL A 106 -9.15 -0.61 -8.98
CA VAL A 106 -10.50 -0.91 -8.52
C VAL A 106 -11.26 -1.56 -9.67
N GLY A 107 -11.87 -2.70 -9.37
CA GLY A 107 -12.64 -3.51 -10.31
C GLY A 107 -13.98 -3.94 -9.74
N LEU A 108 -14.71 -4.72 -10.53
CA LEU A 108 -15.96 -5.37 -10.12
C LEU A 108 -15.80 -6.88 -10.24
N TRP A 109 -16.25 -7.60 -9.21
CA TRP A 109 -16.34 -9.05 -9.22
C TRP A 109 -17.62 -9.52 -8.54
N LYS A 110 -18.49 -10.24 -9.27
CA LYS A 110 -19.80 -10.69 -8.76
C LYS A 110 -20.60 -9.54 -8.12
N GLU A 111 -20.66 -8.40 -8.82
CA GLU A 111 -21.33 -7.15 -8.38
C GLU A 111 -20.75 -6.49 -7.11
N LYS A 112 -19.58 -6.93 -6.64
CA LYS A 112 -18.87 -6.31 -5.51
C LYS A 112 -17.64 -5.56 -6.01
N SER A 113 -17.39 -4.38 -5.45
CA SER A 113 -16.16 -3.63 -5.71
C SER A 113 -14.97 -4.34 -5.06
N VAL A 114 -13.93 -4.57 -5.85
CA VAL A 114 -12.71 -5.28 -5.43
C VAL A 114 -11.47 -4.48 -5.81
N VAL A 115 -10.34 -4.81 -5.21
CA VAL A 115 -9.03 -4.29 -5.62
C VAL A 115 -8.24 -5.42 -6.27
N ILE A 116 -7.76 -5.17 -7.48
CA ILE A 116 -6.95 -6.08 -8.29
C ILE A 116 -5.52 -5.54 -8.26
N LYS A 117 -4.58 -6.37 -7.80
CA LYS A 117 -3.16 -6.03 -7.69
C LYS A 117 -2.33 -6.97 -8.56
N CYS A 118 -1.35 -6.41 -9.25
CA CYS A 118 -0.47 -7.14 -10.15
C CYS A 118 0.91 -6.46 -10.24
N SER A 119 1.96 -7.27 -10.39
CA SER A 119 3.30 -6.78 -10.64
C SER A 119 3.60 -6.80 -12.13
N ILE A 120 4.21 -5.74 -12.64
CA ILE A 120 4.83 -5.70 -13.97
C ILE A 120 6.32 -5.51 -13.74
N GLU A 121 7.12 -6.47 -14.21
CA GLU A 121 8.56 -6.28 -14.27
C GLU A 121 8.88 -5.37 -15.46
N ASP A 122 9.57 -4.26 -15.21
CA ASP A 122 10.14 -3.45 -16.29
C ASP A 122 11.37 -4.20 -16.84
N PRO A 123 11.55 -4.31 -18.17
CA PRO A 123 12.77 -4.85 -18.74
C PRO A 123 13.94 -3.97 -18.30
N VAL A 124 14.88 -4.55 -17.54
CA VAL A 124 16.03 -3.88 -16.91
C VAL A 124 16.78 -2.97 -17.91
N ASP A 125 17.06 -1.74 -17.45
CA ASP A 125 17.88 -0.74 -18.14
C ASP A 125 19.31 -1.30 -18.40
N PRO A 126 19.90 -1.20 -19.60
CA PRO A 126 21.16 -1.87 -19.94
C PRO A 126 22.42 -1.34 -19.22
N ASP A 127 22.32 -0.30 -18.39
CA ASP A 127 23.47 0.45 -17.87
C ASP A 127 24.02 -0.04 -16.51
N ILE A 128 23.60 -1.22 -16.03
CA ILE A 128 24.23 -1.86 -14.87
C ILE A 128 25.12 -3.00 -15.37
N GLY A 129 26.44 -2.80 -15.18
CA GLY A 129 27.53 -3.63 -15.71
C GLY A 129 27.43 -5.13 -15.43
N PRO A 130 28.24 -5.94 -16.13
CA PRO A 130 28.02 -7.36 -16.25
C PRO A 130 28.59 -8.09 -15.04
N GLU A 131 27.74 -8.50 -14.11
CA GLU A 131 27.98 -9.70 -13.29
C GLU A 131 26.69 -10.16 -12.59
N SER A 132 26.04 -11.16 -13.22
CA SER A 132 25.01 -12.08 -12.67
C SER A 132 23.62 -11.44 -12.39
N VAL A 133 22.44 -11.90 -12.83
CA VAL A 133 21.91 -13.17 -13.36
C VAL A 133 20.62 -12.85 -14.15
N VAL A 134 20.55 -13.29 -15.42
CA VAL A 134 19.37 -13.75 -16.22
C VAL A 134 18.03 -12.98 -16.17
N ARG A 135 17.71 -12.34 -17.31
CA ARG A 135 16.39 -12.01 -17.93
C ARG A 135 15.12 -12.35 -17.09
N PRO A 136 14.44 -11.35 -16.48
CA PRO A 136 13.38 -11.58 -15.47
C PRO A 136 12.04 -12.14 -15.98
N GLU A 137 11.59 -11.79 -17.20
CA GLU A 137 10.23 -12.12 -17.68
C GLU A 137 9.89 -13.64 -17.75
N LEU A 138 10.90 -14.52 -17.76
CA LEU A 138 10.70 -15.98 -17.70
C LEU A 138 10.78 -16.57 -16.28
N SER A 139 11.33 -15.84 -15.30
CA SER A 139 11.83 -16.45 -14.06
C SER A 139 10.80 -16.64 -12.95
N LEU A 140 9.71 -15.84 -12.91
CA LEU A 140 8.73 -15.88 -11.82
C LEU A 140 7.96 -17.21 -11.72
N PHE A 141 7.69 -17.84 -12.87
CA PHE A 141 6.95 -19.11 -12.95
C PHE A 141 7.84 -20.29 -13.34
N ASP A 142 9.17 -20.16 -13.28
CA ASP A 142 10.07 -21.28 -13.58
C ASP A 142 10.12 -22.32 -12.46
N LYS A 143 9.83 -21.88 -11.23
CA LYS A 143 9.79 -22.73 -10.03
C LYS A 143 8.35 -22.92 -9.54
N PRO A 144 8.00 -24.13 -9.04
CA PRO A 144 8.80 -25.35 -9.06
C PRO A 144 8.92 -25.96 -10.47
N THR A 145 9.95 -26.80 -10.68
CA THR A 145 10.21 -27.46 -11.96
C THR A 145 9.27 -28.64 -12.21
N ARG A 146 9.10 -29.04 -13.47
CA ARG A 146 8.37 -30.28 -13.79
C ARG A 146 9.05 -31.46 -13.10
N GLY A 147 8.27 -32.30 -12.42
CA GLY A 147 8.76 -33.48 -11.70
C GLY A 147 9.00 -33.25 -10.21
N THR A 148 8.88 -32.03 -9.71
CA THR A 148 8.90 -31.75 -8.26
C THR A 148 7.76 -32.50 -7.57
N SER A 149 8.11 -33.31 -6.57
CA SER A 149 7.14 -34.07 -5.79
C SER A 149 6.40 -33.18 -4.78
N MET A 150 5.28 -33.67 -4.23
CA MET A 150 4.53 -32.92 -3.22
C MET A 150 5.35 -32.68 -1.95
N ASP A 151 6.14 -33.67 -1.52
CA ASP A 151 6.99 -33.55 -0.32
C ASP A 151 8.16 -32.58 -0.57
N GLU A 152 8.77 -32.63 -1.75
CA GLU A 152 9.79 -31.66 -2.15
C GLU A 152 9.23 -30.23 -2.21
N PHE A 153 7.99 -30.07 -2.70
CA PHE A 153 7.32 -28.78 -2.70
C PHE A 153 7.02 -28.27 -1.28
N LYS A 154 6.58 -29.15 -0.36
CA LYS A 154 6.41 -28.83 1.06
C LYS A 154 7.71 -28.34 1.70
N GLU A 155 8.82 -29.02 1.44
CA GLU A 155 10.14 -28.61 1.94
C GLU A 155 10.61 -27.27 1.35
N MET A 156 10.32 -27.04 0.07
CA MET A 156 10.59 -25.77 -0.60
C MET A 156 9.81 -24.62 0.06
N LEU A 157 8.51 -24.81 0.32
CA LEU A 157 7.67 -23.86 1.03
C LEU A 157 8.17 -23.61 2.45
N HIS A 158 8.46 -24.68 3.20
CA HIS A 158 8.96 -24.59 4.56
C HIS A 158 10.27 -23.79 4.62
N SER A 159 11.22 -24.10 3.73
CA SER A 159 12.50 -23.39 3.64
C SER A 159 12.32 -21.91 3.29
N PHE A 160 11.43 -21.59 2.34
CA PHE A 160 11.13 -20.21 1.97
C PHE A 160 10.51 -19.43 3.13
N LEU A 161 9.50 -20.00 3.78
CA LEU A 161 8.81 -19.37 4.91
C LEU A 161 9.77 -19.20 6.09
N LYS A 162 10.64 -20.17 6.38
CA LYS A 162 11.65 -20.08 7.43
C LYS A 162 12.67 -18.96 7.15
N ALA A 163 13.11 -18.83 5.90
CA ALA A 163 14.03 -17.77 5.51
C ALA A 163 13.40 -16.38 5.65
N ASN A 164 12.11 -16.25 5.34
CA ASN A 164 11.41 -14.95 5.36
C ASN A 164 10.82 -14.61 6.73
N LEU A 165 10.33 -15.56 7.52
CA LEU A 165 9.63 -15.31 8.79
C LEU A 165 10.46 -15.67 10.03
N GLY A 166 11.61 -16.34 9.83
CA GLY A 166 12.43 -16.89 10.91
C GLY A 166 11.96 -18.27 11.35
N GLU A 167 12.65 -18.85 12.34
CA GLU A 167 12.26 -20.14 12.90
C GLU A 167 11.05 -19.99 13.83
N GLN A 168 9.94 -20.66 13.52
CA GLN A 168 8.73 -20.69 14.35
C GLN A 168 8.20 -22.12 14.46
N SER A 169 7.64 -22.49 15.61
CA SER A 169 7.04 -23.82 15.83
C SER A 169 5.78 -24.06 14.98
N SER A 170 5.10 -23.00 14.57
CA SER A 170 3.85 -23.00 13.81
C SER A 170 4.05 -23.03 12.28
N LEU A 171 5.30 -23.05 11.79
CA LEU A 171 5.60 -22.95 10.35
C LEU A 171 4.93 -24.04 9.52
N SER A 172 4.87 -25.27 10.04
CA SER A 172 4.19 -26.39 9.37
C SER A 172 2.71 -26.10 9.12
N THR A 173 2.01 -25.49 10.08
CA THR A 173 0.60 -25.10 9.91
C THR A 173 0.41 -24.02 8.85
N LEU A 174 1.42 -23.14 8.68
CA LEU A 174 1.41 -22.13 7.62
C LEU A 174 1.65 -22.78 6.25
N VAL A 175 2.56 -23.75 6.16
CA VAL A 175 2.78 -24.56 4.96
C VAL A 175 1.48 -25.28 4.55
N ASP A 176 0.80 -25.93 5.49
CA ASP A 176 -0.48 -26.60 5.22
C ASP A 176 -1.56 -25.61 4.74
N ARG A 177 -1.62 -24.42 5.35
CA ARG A 177 -2.52 -23.33 4.91
C ARG A 177 -2.20 -22.87 3.49
N VAL A 178 -0.93 -22.68 3.15
CA VAL A 178 -0.48 -22.30 1.80
C VAL A 178 -0.86 -23.39 0.78
N ILE A 179 -0.70 -24.66 1.14
CA ILE A 179 -1.08 -25.79 0.29
C ILE A 179 -2.59 -25.83 0.07
N SER A 180 -3.38 -25.65 1.13
CA SER A 180 -4.83 -25.55 1.02
C SER A 180 -5.29 -24.37 0.17
N LEU A 181 -4.55 -23.26 0.16
CA LEU A 181 -4.81 -22.11 -0.73
C LEU A 181 -4.41 -22.40 -2.18
N ALA A 182 -3.38 -23.22 -2.39
CA ALA A 182 -2.88 -23.61 -3.71
C ALA A 182 -3.77 -24.65 -4.40
N ASP A 183 -4.42 -25.55 -3.65
CA ASP A 183 -5.38 -26.53 -4.14
C ASP A 183 -6.70 -25.85 -4.55
N VAL A 184 -6.73 -25.30 -5.76
CA VAL A 184 -7.85 -24.48 -6.26
C VAL A 184 -9.03 -25.37 -6.64
N ASN A 185 -8.77 -26.58 -7.14
CA ASN A 185 -9.80 -27.53 -7.55
C ASN A 185 -10.30 -28.43 -6.40
N GLN A 186 -9.70 -28.32 -5.20
CA GLN A 186 -10.05 -29.05 -3.99
C GLN A 186 -9.95 -30.58 -4.16
N ASP A 187 -8.98 -31.05 -4.93
CA ASP A 187 -8.76 -32.47 -5.18
C ASP A 187 -7.77 -33.12 -4.19
N GLY A 188 -7.26 -32.35 -3.23
CA GLY A 188 -6.29 -32.77 -2.23
C GLY A 188 -4.86 -32.86 -2.76
N LYS A 189 -4.61 -32.44 -4.00
CA LYS A 189 -3.31 -32.41 -4.65
C LYS A 189 -3.03 -31.00 -5.15
N VAL A 190 -1.76 -30.73 -5.46
CA VAL A 190 -1.35 -29.45 -6.04
C VAL A 190 -0.72 -29.75 -7.40
N SER A 191 -1.37 -29.26 -8.45
CA SER A 191 -0.84 -29.33 -9.81
C SER A 191 0.37 -28.41 -9.97
N LEU A 192 1.17 -28.64 -11.01
CA LEU A 192 2.33 -27.78 -11.30
C LEU A 192 1.93 -26.31 -11.50
N ALA A 193 0.79 -26.06 -12.15
CA ALA A 193 0.30 -24.71 -12.41
C ALA A 193 -0.13 -24.00 -11.11
N GLU A 194 -0.77 -24.72 -10.19
CA GLU A 194 -1.11 -24.23 -8.85
C GLU A 194 0.14 -23.95 -8.02
N ALA A 195 1.10 -24.88 -8.01
CA ALA A 195 2.36 -24.74 -7.30
C ALA A 195 3.17 -23.53 -7.79
N LYS A 196 3.25 -23.31 -9.11
CA LYS A 196 3.90 -22.12 -9.70
C LYS A 196 3.21 -20.83 -9.31
N SER A 197 1.88 -20.82 -9.30
CA SER A 197 1.11 -19.61 -8.99
C SER A 197 1.26 -19.21 -7.53
N ILE A 198 1.12 -20.16 -6.59
CA ILE A 198 1.29 -19.86 -5.18
C ILE A 198 2.75 -19.50 -4.85
N TRP A 199 3.72 -20.15 -5.50
CA TRP A 199 5.14 -19.84 -5.32
C TRP A 199 5.45 -18.39 -5.74
N ALA A 200 4.97 -17.96 -6.90
CA ALA A 200 5.13 -16.59 -7.37
C ALA A 200 4.45 -15.58 -6.42
N LEU A 201 3.23 -15.88 -5.94
CA LEU A 201 2.53 -15.03 -4.97
C LEU A 201 3.27 -14.87 -3.65
N LEU A 202 3.89 -15.95 -3.13
CA LEU A 202 4.63 -15.89 -1.87
C LEU A 202 5.85 -14.96 -1.91
N HIS A 203 6.40 -14.68 -3.10
CA HIS A 203 7.48 -13.71 -3.28
C HIS A 203 6.98 -12.26 -3.15
N ILE A 204 5.66 -12.04 -3.23
CA ILE A 204 5.03 -10.76 -2.96
C ILE A 204 4.82 -10.65 -1.45
N ASN A 205 5.62 -9.83 -0.78
CA ASN A 205 5.58 -9.68 0.68
C ASN A 205 4.18 -9.35 1.22
N GLU A 206 3.42 -8.49 0.54
CA GLU A 206 2.02 -8.21 0.92
C GLU A 206 1.14 -9.47 0.91
N PHE A 207 1.31 -10.36 -0.08
CA PHE A 207 0.56 -11.61 -0.13
C PHE A 207 0.99 -12.57 0.99
N LEU A 208 2.30 -12.72 1.23
CA LEU A 208 2.83 -13.52 2.33
C LEU A 208 2.22 -13.08 3.68
N LEU A 209 2.18 -11.76 3.93
CA LEU A 209 1.59 -11.19 5.13
C LEU A 209 0.08 -11.40 5.19
N MET A 210 -0.65 -11.28 4.09
CA MET A 210 -2.08 -11.60 4.06
C MET A 210 -2.35 -13.07 4.42
N VAL A 211 -1.50 -14.01 4.02
CA VAL A 211 -1.65 -15.44 4.39
C VAL A 211 -1.28 -15.65 5.86
N ALA A 212 -0.21 -15.03 6.34
CA ALA A 212 0.20 -15.12 7.75
C ALA A 212 -0.82 -14.46 8.71
N LEU A 213 -1.50 -13.40 8.26
CA LEU A 213 -2.45 -12.61 9.05
C LEU A 213 -3.91 -12.80 8.61
N GLN A 214 -4.22 -13.86 7.87
CA GLN A 214 -5.49 -14.05 7.14
C GLN A 214 -6.76 -13.97 8.01
N GLU A 215 -6.64 -14.30 9.30
CA GLU A 215 -7.76 -14.33 10.26
C GLU A 215 -7.85 -13.08 11.12
N LYS A 216 -6.99 -12.08 10.88
CA LYS A 216 -6.96 -10.84 11.65
C LYS A 216 -7.89 -9.80 11.05
N GLU A 217 -8.56 -9.04 11.91
CA GLU A 217 -9.60 -8.10 11.48
C GLU A 217 -9.04 -6.90 10.73
N HIS A 218 -7.77 -6.58 10.93
CA HIS A 218 -7.13 -5.36 10.42
C HIS A 218 -6.53 -5.51 9.01
N THR A 219 -6.51 -6.72 8.44
CA THR A 219 -5.99 -6.95 7.08
C THR A 219 -7.12 -7.03 6.05
N PRO A 220 -6.88 -6.61 4.79
CA PRO A 220 -7.84 -6.80 3.72
C PRO A 220 -7.99 -8.30 3.39
N LYS A 221 -9.23 -8.76 3.24
CA LYS A 221 -9.50 -10.15 2.87
C LYS A 221 -9.04 -10.45 1.44
N LEU A 222 -8.26 -11.51 1.29
CA LEU A 222 -7.96 -12.12 -0.01
C LEU A 222 -9.21 -12.80 -0.57
N LEU A 223 -9.66 -12.39 -1.76
CA LEU A 223 -10.86 -12.91 -2.42
C LEU A 223 -10.52 -13.96 -3.48
N GLY A 224 -9.34 -13.87 -4.08
CA GLY A 224 -8.86 -14.82 -5.06
C GLY A 224 -7.56 -14.38 -5.73
N PHE A 225 -7.00 -15.25 -6.57
CA PHE A 225 -5.76 -14.99 -7.30
C PHE A 225 -5.74 -15.69 -8.66
N CYS A 226 -4.79 -15.31 -9.52
CA CYS A 226 -4.51 -15.93 -10.82
C CYS A 226 -3.05 -15.70 -11.20
N GLY A 227 -2.21 -16.75 -11.11
CA GLY A 227 -0.76 -16.54 -11.18
C GLY A 227 -0.30 -15.66 -10.02
N ASP A 228 0.45 -14.60 -10.32
CA ASP A 228 0.92 -13.57 -9.37
C ASP A 228 -0.04 -12.37 -9.25
N LEU A 229 -1.14 -12.34 -10.01
CA LEU A 229 -2.24 -11.39 -9.80
C LEU A 229 -3.12 -11.86 -8.65
N TYR A 230 -3.49 -10.94 -7.75
CA TYR A 230 -4.39 -11.25 -6.64
C TYR A 230 -5.44 -10.17 -6.43
N VAL A 231 -6.55 -10.56 -5.80
CA VAL A 231 -7.75 -9.76 -5.62
C VAL A 231 -8.10 -9.68 -4.15
N THR A 232 -8.26 -8.47 -3.63
CA THR A 232 -8.64 -8.21 -2.24
C THR A 232 -9.96 -7.47 -2.16
N GLU A 233 -10.54 -7.45 -0.95
CA GLU A 233 -11.66 -6.54 -0.66
C GLU A 233 -11.24 -5.07 -0.85
N LEU A 234 -12.20 -4.23 -1.25
CA LEU A 234 -11.99 -2.79 -1.33
C LEU A 234 -12.13 -2.15 0.05
N VAL A 235 -11.04 -1.56 0.54
CA VAL A 235 -11.08 -0.69 1.73
C VAL A 235 -11.71 0.64 1.33
N SER A 236 -12.75 1.07 2.04
CA SER A 236 -13.55 2.25 1.68
C SER A 236 -12.75 3.56 1.68
N HIS A 237 -11.86 3.71 2.67
CA HIS A 237 -10.91 4.81 2.74
C HIS A 237 -9.51 4.22 2.88
N SER A 238 -8.64 4.45 1.88
CA SER A 238 -7.29 3.87 1.84
C SER A 238 -6.26 4.62 2.70
N SER A 239 -6.56 5.84 3.12
CA SER A 239 -5.70 6.67 3.98
C SER A 239 -6.48 7.21 5.19
N LEU A 240 -5.77 7.52 6.28
CA LEU A 240 -6.30 8.18 7.47
C LEU A 240 -6.88 9.54 7.15
N TYR A 241 -6.24 10.27 6.23
CA TYR A 241 -6.66 11.59 5.79
C TYR A 241 -7.27 11.53 4.39
N ARG A 242 -8.22 12.44 4.11
CA ARG A 242 -8.94 12.45 2.84
C ARG A 242 -8.21 13.24 1.74
N LEU A 243 -7.38 14.24 2.08
CA LEU A 243 -6.61 14.97 1.08
C LEU A 243 -5.21 14.37 0.95
N GLU A 244 -4.98 13.82 -0.22
CA GLU A 244 -3.65 13.44 -0.69
C GLU A 244 -3.15 14.58 -1.57
N VAL A 245 -2.15 15.33 -1.09
CA VAL A 245 -1.51 16.38 -1.89
C VAL A 245 -0.44 15.72 -2.76
N PRO A 246 -0.56 15.74 -4.10
CA PRO A 246 0.46 15.20 -4.98
C PRO A 246 1.82 15.83 -4.72
N VAL A 247 2.90 15.04 -4.81
CA VAL A 247 4.26 15.47 -4.46
C VAL A 247 4.69 16.76 -5.16
N TYR A 248 4.30 16.95 -6.43
CA TYR A 248 4.61 18.16 -7.20
C TYR A 248 3.92 19.44 -6.70
N LEU A 249 2.86 19.34 -5.88
CA LEU A 249 2.18 20.48 -5.26
C LEU A 249 2.61 20.72 -3.81
N GLN A 250 3.30 19.76 -3.18
CA GLN A 250 3.73 19.90 -1.77
C GLN A 250 4.66 21.09 -1.57
N THR A 251 5.46 21.45 -2.59
CA THR A 251 6.36 22.61 -2.55
C THR A 251 5.63 23.96 -2.65
N VAL A 252 4.40 23.97 -3.16
CA VAL A 252 3.60 25.19 -3.40
C VAL A 252 2.55 25.39 -2.31
N ILE A 253 2.06 24.31 -1.72
CA ILE A 253 1.02 24.34 -0.69
C ILE A 253 1.68 24.32 0.70
N PRO A 254 1.51 25.38 1.52
CA PRO A 254 2.03 25.38 2.88
C PRO A 254 1.49 24.21 3.71
N GLU A 255 2.34 23.53 4.47
CA GLU A 255 1.96 22.38 5.31
C GLU A 255 0.85 22.73 6.32
N ALA A 256 0.84 23.96 6.84
CA ALA A 256 -0.21 24.43 7.73
C ALA A 256 -1.60 24.43 7.05
N LEU A 257 -1.66 24.73 5.75
CA LEU A 257 -2.90 24.73 4.98
C LEU A 257 -3.40 23.30 4.73
N SER A 258 -2.52 22.40 4.30
CA SER A 258 -2.88 21.00 4.06
C SER A 258 -3.28 20.29 5.36
N SER A 259 -2.54 20.54 6.45
CA SER A 259 -2.87 20.03 7.78
C SER A 259 -4.21 20.58 8.26
N GLY A 260 -4.46 21.88 8.19
CA GLY A 260 -5.74 22.48 8.57
C GLY A 260 -6.94 21.92 7.79
N LEU A 261 -6.78 21.73 6.48
CA LEU A 261 -7.80 21.11 5.64
C LEU A 261 -8.03 19.62 5.97
N ASN A 262 -6.95 18.86 6.23
CA ASN A 262 -7.04 17.46 6.64
C ASN A 262 -7.78 17.32 7.97
N HIS A 263 -7.50 18.20 8.93
CA HIS A 263 -8.21 18.28 10.19
C HIS A 263 -9.71 18.60 10.02
N TRP A 264 -10.04 19.48 9.08
CA TRP A 264 -11.43 19.84 8.78
C TRP A 264 -12.22 18.72 8.08
N LEU A 265 -11.57 17.96 7.18
CA LEU A 265 -12.18 16.80 6.51
C LEU A 265 -12.15 15.51 7.33
N ALA A 266 -11.43 15.50 8.44
CA ALA A 266 -11.28 14.33 9.28
C ALA A 266 -12.63 13.95 9.93
N PRO A 267 -12.85 12.65 10.21
CA PRO A 267 -14.02 12.20 10.96
C PRO A 267 -14.14 12.87 12.34
N SER A 268 -15.33 12.81 12.94
CA SER A 268 -15.54 13.25 14.32
C SER A 268 -14.58 12.53 15.29
N TRP A 269 -14.20 13.20 16.37
CA TRP A 269 -13.20 12.69 17.31
C TRP A 269 -13.48 11.25 17.82
N PRO A 270 -14.73 10.87 18.19
CA PRO A 270 -15.02 9.49 18.60
C PRO A 270 -14.73 8.44 17.52
N ARG A 271 -14.96 8.78 16.25
CA ARG A 271 -14.67 7.89 15.11
C ARG A 271 -13.17 7.77 14.89
N ARG A 272 -12.42 8.87 15.04
CA ARG A 272 -10.95 8.83 15.03
C ARG A 272 -10.40 7.95 16.14
N ALA A 273 -10.94 8.08 17.35
CA ALA A 273 -10.56 7.23 18.48
C ALA A 273 -10.83 5.74 18.21
N ARG A 274 -11.95 5.39 17.57
CA ARG A 274 -12.25 4.01 17.14
C ARG A 274 -11.23 3.48 16.13
N ILE A 275 -10.88 4.26 15.12
CA ILE A 275 -9.83 3.90 14.15
C ILE A 275 -8.50 3.66 14.88
N THR A 276 -8.14 4.55 15.82
CA THR A 276 -6.89 4.42 16.58
C THR A 276 -6.86 3.16 17.44
N ILE A 277 -7.96 2.78 18.08
CA ILE A 277 -8.03 1.53 18.85
C ILE A 277 -7.70 0.34 17.94
N GLY A 278 -8.31 0.25 16.75
CA GLY A 278 -8.00 -0.81 15.79
C GLY A 278 -6.55 -0.77 15.29
N LEU A 279 -5.96 0.43 15.12
CA LEU A 279 -4.55 0.54 14.76
C LEU A 279 -3.62 0.04 15.89
N LEU A 280 -3.95 0.34 17.15
CA LEU A 280 -3.19 -0.17 18.31
C LEU A 280 -3.36 -1.69 18.47
N GLU A 281 -4.54 -2.23 18.18
CA GLU A 281 -4.80 -3.67 18.13
C GLU A 281 -3.99 -4.35 17.02
N PHE A 282 -3.90 -3.73 15.84
CA PHE A 282 -3.02 -4.21 14.78
C PHE A 282 -1.54 -4.23 15.21
N VAL A 283 -1.05 -3.18 15.90
CA VAL A 283 0.32 -3.13 16.43
C VAL A 283 0.59 -4.28 17.41
N GLU A 284 -0.38 -4.60 18.26
CA GLU A 284 -0.32 -5.74 19.17
C GLU A 284 -0.29 -7.08 18.41
N GLU A 285 -1.14 -7.23 17.38
CA GLU A 285 -1.21 -8.42 16.53
C GLU A 285 0.10 -8.71 15.79
N VAL A 286 0.75 -7.68 15.23
CA VAL A 286 2.01 -7.85 14.48
C VAL A 286 3.22 -8.06 15.38
N PHE A 287 3.16 -7.63 16.63
CA PHE A 287 4.23 -7.85 17.61
C PHE A 287 4.18 -9.26 18.19
N HIS A 288 2.99 -9.78 18.49
CA HIS A 288 2.76 -11.12 19.05
C HIS A 288 2.20 -12.12 18.02
N GLY A 289 2.71 -12.09 16.79
CA GLY A 289 2.25 -12.96 15.71
C GLY A 289 2.59 -14.44 15.92
N THR A 290 1.66 -15.32 15.55
CA THR A 290 1.88 -16.79 15.57
C THR A 290 3.02 -17.23 14.66
N TYR A 291 3.30 -16.46 13.61
CA TYR A 291 4.30 -16.74 12.59
C TYR A 291 5.50 -15.80 12.64
N GLY A 292 5.75 -15.20 13.81
CA GLY A 292 6.86 -14.28 14.07
C GLY A 292 6.42 -12.84 14.31
N SER A 293 7.42 -12.01 14.61
CA SER A 293 7.28 -10.57 14.84
C SER A 293 7.45 -9.82 13.51
N PHE A 294 6.60 -8.82 13.29
CA PHE A 294 6.65 -7.96 12.12
C PHE A 294 6.85 -6.50 12.51
N LEU A 295 7.55 -5.77 11.65
CA LEU A 295 7.90 -4.36 11.79
C LEU A 295 7.17 -3.56 10.72
N ILE A 296 6.53 -2.46 11.11
CA ILE A 296 5.91 -1.49 10.18
C ILE A 296 7.03 -0.56 9.69
N CYS A 297 7.63 -0.83 8.53
CA CYS A 297 8.78 -0.11 7.99
C CYS A 297 8.45 1.11 7.11
N ASP A 298 7.17 1.50 7.07
CA ASP A 298 6.67 2.78 6.56
C ASP A 298 5.36 3.14 7.29
N ALA A 299 5.50 3.71 8.49
CA ALA A 299 4.42 4.22 9.32
C ALA A 299 3.94 5.58 8.80
N SER A 300 3.22 5.55 7.69
CA SER A 300 2.67 6.73 7.02
C SER A 300 1.14 6.69 7.04
N PRO A 301 0.45 7.85 7.11
CA PRO A 301 -1.01 7.88 7.04
C PRO A 301 -1.58 7.37 5.70
N TYR A 302 -0.75 7.20 4.67
CA TYR A 302 -1.17 6.68 3.36
C TYR A 302 -1.45 5.18 3.35
N HIS A 303 -0.87 4.42 4.29
CA HIS A 303 -1.00 2.94 4.33
C HIS A 303 -2.04 2.43 5.33
N ILE A 304 -2.63 3.35 6.09
CA ILE A 304 -3.62 3.05 7.12
C ILE A 304 -4.96 3.60 6.65
N GLY A 305 -5.93 2.71 6.47
CA GLY A 305 -7.28 3.01 6.03
C GLY A 305 -8.35 2.58 7.04
N TYR A 306 -9.61 2.71 6.62
CA TYR A 306 -10.75 2.28 7.42
C TYR A 306 -11.99 1.99 6.55
N ASN A 307 -12.87 1.12 7.08
CA ASN A 307 -14.14 0.78 6.44
C ASN A 307 -15.23 1.84 6.74
N THR A 308 -16.45 1.64 6.25
CA THR A 308 -17.60 2.54 6.50
C THR A 308 -18.04 2.60 7.97
N LYS A 309 -17.66 1.61 8.78
CA LYS A 309 -17.91 1.53 10.23
C LYS A 309 -16.78 2.14 11.07
N TYR A 310 -15.75 2.70 10.43
CA TYR A 310 -14.55 3.24 11.08
C TYR A 310 -13.72 2.18 11.81
N ASP A 311 -13.77 0.93 11.36
CA ASP A 311 -12.83 -0.10 11.79
C ASP A 311 -11.54 0.03 10.96
N CYS A 312 -10.40 -0.02 11.64
CA CYS A 312 -9.08 0.17 11.04
C CYS A 312 -8.74 -0.98 10.08
N LYS A 313 -8.17 -0.62 8.92
CA LYS A 313 -7.70 -1.58 7.92
C LYS A 313 -6.35 -1.12 7.37
N MET A 314 -5.36 -1.99 7.35
CA MET A 314 -4.12 -1.73 6.62
C MET A 314 -4.42 -1.78 5.13
N SER A 315 -4.33 -0.65 4.44
CA SER A 315 -4.66 -0.56 3.01
C SER A 315 -3.55 -1.15 2.14
N ASP A 316 -2.32 -1.12 2.65
CA ASP A 316 -1.12 -1.64 2.01
C ASP A 316 -0.19 -2.29 3.04
N LEU A 317 -0.08 -3.63 2.97
CA LEU A 317 0.80 -4.40 3.85
C LEU A 317 2.26 -4.42 3.36
N ARG A 318 2.60 -3.83 2.21
CA ARG A 318 4.00 -3.72 1.75
C ARG A 318 4.85 -2.85 2.68
N SER A 319 4.20 -1.97 3.44
CA SER A 319 4.83 -1.18 4.50
C SER A 319 5.30 -2.04 5.68
N VAL A 320 4.85 -3.28 5.81
CA VAL A 320 5.19 -4.19 6.90
C VAL A 320 6.19 -5.23 6.42
N ALA A 321 7.17 -5.59 7.23
CA ALA A 321 8.15 -6.63 6.94
C ALA A 321 8.37 -7.51 8.18
N SER A 322 8.74 -8.77 7.99
CA SER A 322 9.14 -9.61 9.11
C SER A 322 10.44 -9.12 9.72
N GLU A 323 10.60 -9.32 11.02
CA GLU A 323 11.85 -9.02 11.71
C GLU A 323 13.03 -9.83 11.13
N ALA A 324 12.77 -11.07 10.69
CA ALA A 324 13.76 -11.91 10.03
C ALA A 324 14.27 -11.31 8.70
N ALA A 325 13.39 -10.78 7.86
CA ALA A 325 13.77 -10.14 6.60
C ALA A 325 14.57 -8.86 6.84
N VAL A 326 14.15 -8.04 7.81
CA VAL A 326 14.89 -6.82 8.19
C VAL A 326 16.28 -7.16 8.75
N ARG A 327 16.38 -8.16 9.63
CA ARG A 327 17.67 -8.64 10.15
C ARG A 327 18.57 -9.17 9.05
N ALA A 328 18.02 -9.95 8.11
CA ALA A 328 18.77 -10.48 6.97
C ALA A 328 19.33 -9.37 6.08
N PHE A 329 18.58 -8.29 5.88
CA PHE A 329 19.03 -7.11 5.13
C PHE A 329 20.15 -6.33 5.84
N LEU A 330 20.07 -6.20 7.16
CA LEU A 330 21.04 -5.43 7.96
C LEU A 330 22.34 -6.22 8.20
N LYS A 331 22.24 -7.53 8.35
CA LYS A 331 23.38 -8.39 8.74
C LYS A 331 24.53 -8.29 7.75
N GLY A 332 25.70 -7.87 8.24
CA GLY A 332 26.92 -7.75 7.45
C GLY A 332 26.92 -6.58 6.46
N ARG A 333 25.90 -5.72 6.48
CA ARG A 333 25.83 -4.54 5.65
C ARG A 333 26.79 -3.48 6.17
N ARG A 334 27.60 -2.90 5.27
CA ARG A 334 28.50 -1.80 5.61
C ARG A 334 27.75 -0.48 5.71
N CYS A 335 28.16 0.37 6.64
CA CYS A 335 27.54 1.67 6.87
C CYS A 335 28.56 2.72 7.32
N GLU A 336 28.23 3.99 7.08
CA GLU A 336 28.92 5.16 7.64
C GLU A 336 28.01 5.92 8.61
N SER A 337 26.71 5.92 8.33
CA SER A 337 25.66 6.56 9.12
C SER A 337 24.52 5.59 9.43
N ASN A 338 23.68 5.92 10.41
CA ASN A 338 22.49 5.14 10.72
C ASN A 338 21.50 5.11 9.53
N ALA A 339 21.51 6.14 8.66
CA ALA A 339 20.63 6.19 7.50
C ALA A 339 20.91 5.04 6.51
N ASP A 340 22.16 4.58 6.42
CA ASP A 340 22.56 3.44 5.56
C ASP A 340 21.99 2.10 6.08
N CYS A 341 21.62 2.06 7.35
CA CYS A 341 21.01 0.94 8.05
C CYS A 341 19.48 1.06 8.13
N THR A 342 18.86 1.66 7.11
CA THR A 342 17.40 1.79 7.02
C THR A 342 16.83 0.77 6.04
N TYR A 343 15.94 -0.09 6.52
CA TYR A 343 15.08 -0.91 5.67
C TYR A 343 13.76 -0.18 5.41
N GLY A 344 13.29 -0.17 4.15
CA GLY A 344 12.10 0.59 3.78
C GLY A 344 12.30 2.09 3.97
N ARG A 345 11.42 2.75 4.73
CA ARG A 345 11.49 4.19 5.00
C ARG A 345 11.89 4.51 6.45
N ASP A 346 11.48 3.70 7.42
CA ASP A 346 11.62 4.05 8.84
C ASP A 346 12.16 2.93 9.76
N CYS A 347 12.42 1.72 9.25
CA CYS A 347 13.08 0.66 10.03
C CYS A 347 14.58 0.88 10.08
N THR A 348 15.01 1.80 10.95
CA THR A 348 16.40 2.23 11.10
C THR A 348 17.09 1.48 12.23
N ALA A 349 18.25 0.87 11.94
CA ALA A 349 19.16 0.32 12.94
C ALA A 349 20.37 1.25 13.16
N THR A 350 21.14 1.02 14.22
CA THR A 350 22.37 1.78 14.49
C THR A 350 23.53 1.27 13.65
N CYS A 351 24.37 2.20 13.17
CA CYS A 351 25.64 1.87 12.52
C CYS A 351 26.76 1.81 13.57
N ASP A 352 27.42 0.66 13.70
CA ASP A 352 28.66 0.57 14.46
C ASP A 352 29.79 1.22 13.65
N ARG A 353 30.24 2.39 14.10
CA ARG A 353 31.30 3.16 13.43
C ARG A 353 32.68 2.53 13.53
N LEU A 354 32.92 1.67 14.52
CA LEU A 354 34.21 0.99 14.71
C LEU A 354 34.32 -0.16 13.70
N VAL A 355 33.26 -0.96 13.58
CA VAL A 355 33.21 -2.12 12.67
C VAL A 355 32.77 -1.71 11.26
N LYS A 356 32.21 -0.50 11.09
CA LYS A 356 31.56 0.00 9.88
C LYS A 356 30.46 -0.95 9.38
N GLN A 357 29.69 -1.51 10.31
CA GLN A 357 28.62 -2.45 10.01
C GLN A 357 27.32 -2.09 10.74
N CYS A 358 26.19 -2.39 10.10
CA CYS A 358 24.88 -2.20 10.71
C CYS A 358 24.66 -3.21 11.83
N ASN A 359 24.11 -2.72 12.94
CA ASN A 359 23.48 -3.58 13.93
C ASN A 359 22.18 -4.16 13.35
N THR A 360 21.75 -5.29 13.91
CA THR A 360 20.57 -6.03 13.41
C THR A 360 19.27 -5.65 14.11
N GLU A 361 19.33 -4.85 15.18
CA GLU A 361 18.16 -4.43 15.96
C GLU A 361 17.71 -3.03 15.56
N VAL A 362 16.40 -2.88 15.34
CA VAL A 362 15.78 -1.61 14.96
C VAL A 362 15.59 -0.73 16.20
N VAL A 363 15.90 0.55 16.06
CA VAL A 363 15.90 1.51 17.20
C VAL A 363 14.49 1.85 17.65
N GLN A 364 13.54 2.03 16.73
CA GLN A 364 12.18 2.46 17.06
C GLN A 364 11.18 1.31 16.89
N PRO A 365 10.40 0.97 17.94
CA PRO A 365 9.36 -0.05 17.85
C PRO A 365 8.14 0.47 17.07
N ASN A 366 7.30 -0.44 16.59
CA ASN A 366 6.08 -0.12 15.85
C ASN A 366 5.18 0.89 16.57
N LEU A 367 4.98 0.68 17.88
CA LEU A 367 4.13 1.54 18.70
C LEU A 367 4.65 2.99 18.78
N ALA A 368 5.96 3.20 18.86
CA ALA A 368 6.53 4.55 18.87
C ALA A 368 6.20 5.29 17.56
N LYS A 369 6.39 4.61 16.43
CA LYS A 369 6.12 5.15 15.09
C LYS A 369 4.63 5.46 14.89
N VAL A 370 3.75 4.55 15.32
CA VAL A 370 2.31 4.78 15.30
C VAL A 370 1.94 5.96 16.21
N CYS A 371 2.53 6.09 17.39
CA CYS A 371 2.22 7.21 18.28
C CYS A 371 2.63 8.58 17.73
N VAL A 372 3.67 8.66 16.88
CA VAL A 372 3.98 9.90 16.14
C VAL A 372 2.80 10.28 15.24
N LEU A 373 2.24 9.33 14.47
CA LEU A 373 1.07 9.57 13.64
C LEU A 373 -0.17 9.98 14.45
N LEU A 374 -0.34 9.38 15.62
CA LEU A 374 -1.49 9.62 16.48
C LEU A 374 -1.47 10.98 17.17
N GLN A 375 -0.30 11.60 17.37
CA GLN A 375 -0.20 12.94 17.96
C GLN A 375 -1.03 13.95 17.16
N ASP A 376 -0.84 14.01 15.84
CA ASP A 376 -1.61 14.93 15.00
C ASP A 376 -3.07 14.48 14.85
N PHE A 377 -3.28 13.18 14.63
CA PHE A 377 -4.61 12.65 14.32
C PHE A 377 -5.60 12.73 15.51
N LEU A 378 -5.13 12.52 16.74
CA LEU A 378 -5.99 12.45 17.93
C LEU A 378 -6.02 13.72 18.76
N LEU A 379 -4.93 14.50 18.85
CA LEU A 379 -4.91 15.69 19.72
C LEU A 379 -5.79 16.81 19.16
N PHE A 380 -5.89 16.91 17.83
CA PHE A 380 -6.82 17.83 17.22
C PHE A 380 -8.25 17.51 17.64
N GLY A 381 -9.02 18.52 18.08
CA GLY A 381 -10.42 18.36 18.49
C GLY A 381 -10.64 17.41 19.68
N ALA A 382 -9.59 17.08 20.44
CA ALA A 382 -9.71 16.24 21.62
C ALA A 382 -10.55 16.91 22.72
N PRO A 383 -11.42 16.15 23.42
CA PRO A 383 -12.12 16.65 24.59
C PRO A 383 -11.15 17.22 25.63
N SER A 384 -11.44 18.41 26.16
CA SER A 384 -10.56 19.11 27.12
C SER A 384 -10.20 18.25 28.33
N ASN A 385 -11.16 17.46 28.81
CA ASN A 385 -11.00 16.56 29.95
C ASN A 385 -10.07 15.36 29.71
N LEU A 386 -9.68 15.08 28.46
CA LEU A 386 -8.83 13.95 28.07
C LEU A 386 -7.51 14.41 27.43
N ARG A 387 -7.49 15.63 26.88
CA ARG A 387 -6.38 16.13 26.07
C ARG A 387 -5.03 16.05 26.77
N GLU A 388 -4.96 16.49 28.03
CA GLU A 388 -3.69 16.50 28.80
C GLU A 388 -3.16 15.09 29.05
N ASP A 389 -4.04 14.17 29.51
CA ASP A 389 -3.67 12.78 29.74
C ASP A 389 -3.22 12.09 28.45
N LEU A 390 -3.98 12.30 27.36
CA LEU A 390 -3.67 11.74 26.05
C LEU A 390 -2.34 12.25 25.51
N GLU A 391 -2.09 13.56 25.60
CA GLU A 391 -0.84 14.17 25.17
C GLU A 391 0.35 13.64 25.97
N LYS A 392 0.21 13.49 27.30
CA LYS A 392 1.25 12.89 28.15
C LYS A 392 1.55 11.45 27.74
N GLN A 393 0.52 10.62 27.53
CA GLN A 393 0.72 9.22 27.13
C GLN A 393 1.35 9.12 25.73
N LEU A 394 0.91 9.94 24.77
CA LEU A 394 1.48 9.94 23.41
C LEU A 394 2.93 10.41 23.39
N ARG A 395 3.33 11.37 24.22
CA ARG A 395 4.74 11.78 24.36
C ARG A 395 5.60 10.63 24.90
N THR A 396 5.16 9.98 25.97
CA THR A 396 5.85 8.79 26.52
C THR A 396 5.96 7.69 25.46
N CYS A 397 4.89 7.47 24.69
CA CYS A 397 4.85 6.47 23.63
C CYS A 397 5.88 6.73 22.51
N VAL A 398 6.02 7.98 22.06
CA VAL A 398 6.98 8.35 21.00
C VAL A 398 8.44 8.14 21.47
N THR A 399 8.71 8.25 22.76
CA THR A 399 10.06 8.05 23.31
C THR A 399 10.45 6.58 23.54
N LEU A 400 9.56 5.63 23.24
CA LEU A 400 9.88 4.21 23.35
C LEU A 400 11.02 3.83 22.41
N SER A 401 11.96 3.04 22.93
CA SER A 401 13.15 2.58 22.21
C SER A 401 13.21 1.06 22.21
N GLY A 402 13.54 0.48 21.06
CA GLY A 402 13.72 -0.95 20.85
C GLY A 402 14.96 -1.50 21.54
N LEU A 403 15.93 -0.63 21.83
CA LEU A 403 17.20 -1.00 22.49
C LEU A 403 17.10 -1.02 24.03
N ALA A 404 15.92 -0.75 24.59
CA ALA A 404 15.72 -0.71 26.03
C ALA A 404 15.57 -2.12 26.62
N SER A 405 16.25 -2.39 27.74
CA SER A 405 16.28 -3.70 28.41
C SER A 405 14.93 -4.22 28.91
N GLN A 406 13.89 -3.38 28.94
CA GLN A 406 12.53 -3.74 29.35
C GLN A 406 11.47 -3.29 28.32
N MET A 407 11.82 -3.32 27.03
CA MET A 407 10.97 -2.84 25.95
C MET A 407 9.56 -3.47 25.97
N GLU A 408 9.44 -4.80 26.10
CA GLU A 408 8.16 -5.51 26.00
C GLU A 408 7.14 -5.11 27.07
N VAL A 409 7.61 -4.93 28.32
CA VAL A 409 6.77 -4.51 29.45
C VAL A 409 6.31 -3.07 29.26
N HIS A 410 7.22 -2.17 28.86
CA HIS A 410 6.90 -0.76 28.64
C HIS A 410 5.95 -0.59 27.44
N HIS A 411 6.18 -1.35 26.37
CA HIS A 411 5.31 -1.39 25.19
C HIS A 411 3.88 -1.80 25.57
N SER A 412 3.73 -2.93 26.26
CA SER A 412 2.43 -3.45 26.67
C SER A 412 1.69 -2.50 27.62
N LEU A 413 2.41 -1.87 28.55
CA LEU A 413 1.83 -0.90 29.49
C LEU A 413 1.30 0.35 28.78
N VAL A 414 2.12 0.96 27.92
CA VAL A 414 1.74 2.19 27.19
C VAL A 414 0.57 1.91 26.24
N LEU A 415 0.63 0.80 25.50
CA LEU A 415 -0.43 0.38 24.57
C LEU A 415 -1.77 0.19 25.30
N ASN A 416 -1.77 -0.54 26.43
CA ASN A 416 -2.98 -0.78 27.20
C ASN A 416 -3.54 0.50 27.85
N ASN A 417 -2.68 1.39 28.33
CA ASN A 417 -3.10 2.69 28.87
C ASN A 417 -3.77 3.54 27.79
N LEU A 418 -3.18 3.62 26.59
CA LEU A 418 -3.78 4.34 25.45
C LEU A 418 -5.14 3.76 25.06
N LYS A 419 -5.24 2.43 24.89
CA LYS A 419 -6.51 1.75 24.58
C LYS A 419 -7.57 2.07 25.64
N THR A 420 -7.22 1.96 26.92
CA THR A 420 -8.14 2.20 28.04
C THR A 420 -8.65 3.65 28.08
N LEU A 421 -7.77 4.62 27.86
CA LEU A 421 -8.14 6.05 27.81
C LEU A 421 -9.13 6.33 26.67
N LEU A 422 -8.88 5.78 25.48
CA LEU A 422 -9.76 5.95 24.33
C LEU A 422 -11.11 5.24 24.54
N TRP A 423 -11.08 3.99 25.01
CA TRP A 423 -12.28 3.19 25.28
C TRP A 423 -13.21 3.87 26.29
N LYS A 424 -12.66 4.37 27.40
CA LYS A 424 -13.43 5.09 28.43
C LYS A 424 -14.21 6.27 27.85
N LYS A 425 -13.71 6.93 26.81
CA LYS A 425 -14.40 8.07 26.20
C LYS A 425 -15.45 7.63 25.18
N ILE A 426 -15.13 6.65 24.33
CA ILE A 426 -16.05 6.15 23.30
C ILE A 426 -17.27 5.48 23.95
N SER A 427 -17.07 4.68 25.00
CA SER A 427 -18.16 3.97 25.69
C SER A 427 -19.16 4.90 26.38
N ASN A 428 -18.72 6.07 26.82
CA ASN A 428 -19.56 7.09 27.45
C ASN A 428 -20.33 7.96 26.44
N THR A 429 -20.00 7.88 25.15
CA THR A 429 -20.74 8.57 24.09
C THR A 429 -21.68 7.58 23.41
N GLN A 430 -22.94 7.97 23.13
CA GLN A 430 -23.99 7.14 22.50
C GLN A 430 -23.69 6.75 21.02
N TYR A 431 -22.45 6.41 20.69
CA TYR A 431 -22.00 6.05 19.34
C TYR A 431 -21.53 4.59 19.26
N SER A 432 -22.01 3.72 20.15
CA SER A 432 -21.87 2.25 20.05
C SER A 432 -22.66 1.70 18.86
#